data_AF-A0A0F9NMJ1-F1
#
_entry.id   AF-A0A0F9NMJ1-F1
#
_cell.length_a   1.000
_cell.length_b   1.000
_cell.length_c   1.000
_cell.angle_alpha   90.00
_cell.angle_beta   90.00
_cell.angle_gamma   90.00
#
_symmetry.space_group_name_H-M   'P 1'
#
loop_
_entity.id
_entity.type
_entity.pdbx_description
1 polymer ?
#
loop_
_entity_poly.entity_id
_entity_poly.type
_entity_poly.pdbx_seq_one_letter_code
_entity_poly.pdbx_strand_id
1 'polypeptide(L)'
;MRMTGKCIKCNKRTQGRNDNNFICRNCNQIRKFTRMTELLRNMDPFDFGWLIGLIEGEGCFYKKGSKCKLRDGIYCYPLSGFTLMSTDLDVMKKFANLLNVDLAGPYYKQRQNERKVVWSVQITGNISVAIMKEVREFLGERRNMQIDEALEWQNRGRFKIEN
;
A
#
# COMPACT_ATOMS: atom_id res chain seq x y z
N MET A 1 7.94 -7.89 -31.29
CA MET A 1 8.06 -6.42 -31.20
C MET A 1 7.35 -5.96 -29.93
N ARG A 2 7.99 -5.19 -29.02
CA ARG A 2 7.28 -4.67 -27.82
C ARG A 2 6.32 -3.57 -28.27
N MET A 3 5.02 -3.75 -28.09
CA MET A 3 4.04 -2.72 -28.41
C MET A 3 4.24 -1.50 -27.49
N THR A 4 4.17 -0.30 -28.08
CA THR A 4 4.19 0.95 -27.33
C THR A 4 2.84 1.63 -27.50
N GLY A 5 2.26 2.09 -26.40
CA GLY A 5 1.00 2.83 -26.36
C GLY A 5 1.22 4.23 -25.80
N LYS A 6 0.39 5.20 -26.20
CA LYS A 6 0.37 6.54 -25.60
C LYS A 6 -0.56 6.54 -24.39
N CYS A 7 -0.06 6.96 -23.24
CA CYS A 7 -0.89 7.14 -22.05
C CYS A 7 -1.93 8.23 -22.29
N ILE A 8 -3.22 7.93 -22.14
CA ILE A 8 -4.27 8.95 -22.33
C ILE A 8 -4.20 10.09 -21.29
N LYS A 9 -3.62 9.83 -20.11
CA LYS A 9 -3.55 10.81 -19.02
C LYS A 9 -2.36 11.77 -19.13
N CYS A 10 -1.20 11.31 -19.62
CA CYS A 10 0.01 12.14 -19.69
C CYS A 10 0.66 12.22 -21.07
N ASN A 11 0.03 11.64 -22.08
CA ASN A 11 0.47 11.59 -23.48
C ASN A 11 1.87 10.95 -23.72
N LYS A 12 2.53 10.42 -22.67
CA LYS A 12 3.84 9.76 -22.79
C LYS A 12 3.68 8.40 -23.47
N ARG A 13 4.54 8.12 -24.46
CA ARG A 13 4.69 6.77 -25.03
C ARG A 13 5.44 5.89 -24.04
N THR A 14 4.85 4.75 -23.68
CA THR A 14 5.49 3.76 -22.79
C THR A 14 5.25 2.35 -23.30
N GLN A 15 6.05 1.38 -22.85
CA GLN A 15 5.76 -0.04 -23.10
C GLN A 15 4.40 -0.37 -22.49
N GLY A 16 3.47 -0.86 -23.31
CA GLY A 16 2.07 -1.02 -22.92
C GLY A 16 1.15 -1.36 -24.08
N ARG A 17 -0.12 -1.63 -23.74
CA ARG A 17 -1.17 -1.87 -24.75
C ARG A 17 -1.39 -0.60 -25.56
N ASN A 18 -1.60 -0.75 -26.87
CA ASN A 18 -2.00 0.35 -27.74
C ASN A 18 -3.53 0.34 -27.86
N ASP A 19 -4.20 0.60 -26.74
CA ASP A 19 -5.66 0.74 -26.68
C ASP A 19 -6.05 2.16 -26.26
N ASN A 20 -7.28 2.57 -26.61
CA ASN A 20 -7.79 3.92 -26.35
C ASN A 20 -8.00 4.23 -24.85
N ASN A 21 -7.78 3.25 -23.97
CA ASN A 21 -7.95 3.38 -22.52
C ASN A 21 -6.62 3.22 -21.77
N PHE A 22 -5.48 3.22 -22.47
CA PHE A 22 -4.20 2.92 -21.87
C PHE A 22 -3.74 4.03 -20.93
N ILE A 23 -3.55 3.69 -19.65
CA ILE A 23 -2.95 4.55 -18.63
C ILE A 23 -1.59 3.97 -18.23
N CYS A 24 -0.51 4.74 -18.40
CA CYS A 24 0.82 4.27 -18.02
C CYS A 24 0.92 4.02 -16.51
N ARG A 25 1.89 3.19 -16.11
CA ARG A 25 2.11 2.81 -14.71
C ARG A 25 2.17 4.02 -13.77
N ASN A 26 2.90 5.06 -14.14
CA ASN A 26 3.03 6.26 -13.30
C ASN A 26 1.68 6.96 -13.09
N CYS A 27 0.91 7.18 -14.16
CA CYS A 27 -0.40 7.81 -14.07
C CYS A 27 -1.40 6.98 -13.27
N ASN A 28 -1.35 5.66 -13.37
CA ASN A 28 -2.17 4.77 -12.55
C ASN A 28 -1.78 4.83 -11.07
N GLN A 29 -0.48 4.91 -10.76
CA GLN A 29 0.02 5.06 -9.39
C GLN A 29 -0.38 6.40 -8.77
N ILE A 30 -0.32 7.50 -9.53
CA ILE A 30 -0.83 8.82 -9.11
C ILE A 30 -2.34 8.75 -8.88
N ARG A 31 -3.10 8.12 -9.78
CA ARG A 31 -4.55 7.95 -9.63
C ARG A 31 -4.91 7.18 -8.35
N LYS A 32 -4.20 6.08 -8.07
CA LYS A 32 -4.40 5.29 -6.85
C LYS A 32 -4.11 6.07 -5.58
N PHE A 33 -3.01 6.84 -5.56
CA PHE A 33 -2.68 7.75 -4.46
C PHE A 33 -3.81 8.75 -4.23
N THR A 34 -4.19 9.47 -5.29
CA THR A 34 -5.21 10.54 -5.23
C THR A 34 -6.55 10.02 -4.71
N ARG A 35 -7.02 8.90 -5.26
CA ARG A 35 -8.28 8.28 -4.84
C ARG A 35 -8.28 7.88 -3.36
N MET A 36 -7.17 7.34 -2.86
CA MET A 36 -7.06 6.95 -1.45
C MET A 36 -7.06 8.18 -0.53
N THR A 37 -6.31 9.22 -0.90
CA THR A 37 -6.32 10.50 -0.19
C THR A 37 -7.72 11.13 -0.15
N GLU A 38 -8.41 11.21 -1.30
CA GLU A 38 -9.78 11.72 -1.38
C GLU A 38 -10.76 10.89 -0.55
N LEU A 39 -10.62 9.57 -0.56
CA LEU A 39 -11.46 8.68 0.24
C LEU A 39 -11.30 8.96 1.74
N LEU A 40 -10.06 9.12 2.22
CA LEU A 40 -9.79 9.37 3.64
C LEU A 40 -10.28 10.74 4.08
N ARG A 41 -10.07 11.78 3.26
CA ARG A 41 -10.49 13.16 3.58
C ARG A 41 -11.99 13.38 3.57
N ASN A 42 -12.72 12.61 2.76
CA ASN A 42 -14.17 12.69 2.67
C ASN A 42 -14.88 11.61 3.49
N MET A 43 -14.15 10.85 4.31
CA MET A 43 -14.73 9.84 5.19
C MET A 43 -15.55 10.53 6.28
N ASP A 44 -16.67 9.91 6.67
CA ASP A 44 -17.46 10.38 7.80
C ASP A 44 -16.57 10.45 9.08
N PRO A 45 -16.67 11.51 9.91
CA PRO A 45 -15.79 11.67 11.07
C PRO A 45 -15.83 10.50 12.06
N PHE A 46 -16.97 9.85 12.24
CA PHE A 46 -17.08 8.69 13.13
C PHE A 46 -16.32 7.50 12.56
N ASP A 47 -16.49 7.21 11.28
CA ASP A 47 -15.77 6.12 10.62
C ASP A 47 -14.26 6.40 10.53
N PHE A 48 -13.86 7.67 10.32
CA PHE A 48 -12.46 8.07 10.34
C PHE A 48 -11.86 7.87 11.74
N GLY A 49 -12.54 8.33 12.80
CA GLY A 49 -12.09 8.11 14.19
C GLY A 49 -11.97 6.63 14.55
N TRP A 50 -12.96 5.82 14.13
CA TRP A 50 -12.93 4.37 14.30
C TRP A 50 -11.73 3.73 13.57
N LEU A 51 -11.48 4.15 12.32
CA LEU A 51 -10.36 3.69 11.51
C LEU A 51 -9.02 4.03 12.17
N ILE A 52 -8.84 5.27 12.63
CA ILE A 52 -7.63 5.72 13.32
C ILE A 52 -7.37 4.90 14.58
N GLY A 53 -8.39 4.68 15.41
CA GLY A 53 -8.26 3.88 16.62
C GLY A 53 -7.78 2.44 16.33
N LEU A 54 -8.35 1.82 15.29
CA LEU A 54 -7.93 0.48 14.87
C LEU A 54 -6.49 0.46 14.32
N ILE A 55 -6.10 1.46 13.52
CA ILE A 55 -4.73 1.59 12.98
C ILE A 55 -3.71 1.81 14.10
N GLU A 56 -4.03 2.64 15.10
CA GLU A 56 -3.15 2.88 16.25
C GLU A 56 -2.86 1.58 17.00
N GLY A 57 -3.94 0.83 17.32
CA GLY A 57 -3.87 -0.43 18.06
C GLY A 57 -3.20 -1.56 17.29
N GLU A 58 -3.70 -1.87 16.10
CA GLU A 58 -3.37 -3.11 15.36
C GLU A 58 -2.54 -2.87 14.09
N GLY A 59 -2.45 -1.64 13.61
CA GLY A 59 -1.72 -1.30 12.39
C GLY A 59 -0.22 -1.50 12.54
N CYS A 60 0.43 -1.86 11.43
CA CYS A 60 1.88 -1.97 11.34
C CYS A 60 2.37 -1.33 10.04
N PHE A 61 3.21 -0.31 10.19
CA PHE A 61 3.89 0.35 9.09
C PHE A 61 5.30 -0.22 8.96
N TYR A 62 5.72 -0.57 7.74
CA TYR A 62 6.97 -1.27 7.51
C TYR A 62 7.69 -0.85 6.24
N LYS A 63 9.01 -1.10 6.24
CA LYS A 63 9.92 -0.97 5.11
C LYS A 63 10.01 -2.33 4.40
N LYS A 64 9.88 -2.34 3.08
CA LYS A 64 10.08 -3.53 2.24
C LYS A 64 11.05 -3.20 1.13
N GLY A 65 12.03 -4.05 0.88
CA GLY A 65 12.92 -3.95 -0.28
C GLY A 65 12.69 -5.13 -1.20
N SER A 66 12.45 -4.90 -2.49
CA SER A 66 12.54 -5.97 -3.49
C SER A 66 13.90 -5.89 -4.18
N LYS A 67 14.61 -7.01 -4.26
CA LYS A 67 15.87 -7.11 -5.01
C LYS A 67 15.58 -7.61 -6.43
N CYS A 68 16.16 -6.96 -7.42
CA CYS A 68 16.08 -7.41 -8.82
C CYS A 68 17.46 -7.35 -9.46
N LYS A 69 17.85 -8.44 -10.14
CA LYS A 69 19.08 -8.50 -10.92
C LYS A 69 18.82 -7.91 -12.30
N LEU A 70 19.55 -6.84 -12.63
CA LEU A 70 19.61 -6.24 -13.96
C LEU A 70 20.96 -6.56 -14.62
N ARG A 71 21.15 -6.12 -15.87
CA ARG A 71 22.38 -6.41 -16.64
C ARG A 71 23.65 -5.90 -15.96
N ASP A 72 23.55 -4.81 -15.22
CA ASP A 72 24.64 -4.04 -14.65
C ASP A 72 24.77 -4.18 -13.12
N GLY A 73 23.96 -5.05 -12.49
CA GLY A 73 24.08 -5.37 -11.06
C GLY A 73 22.77 -5.75 -10.38
N ILE A 74 22.80 -5.84 -9.05
CA ILE A 74 21.61 -6.08 -8.23
C ILE A 74 21.09 -4.73 -7.74
N TYR A 75 19.79 -4.50 -7.90
CA TYR A 75 19.13 -3.28 -7.48
C TYR A 75 18.13 -3.55 -6.38
N CYS A 76 18.08 -2.67 -5.38
CA CYS A 76 17.01 -2.60 -4.40
C CYS A 76 15.92 -1.64 -4.90
N TYR A 77 14.67 -2.06 -4.73
CA TYR A 77 13.47 -1.26 -4.94
C TYR A 77 12.77 -1.08 -3.59
N PRO A 78 13.04 0.04 -2.90
CA PRO A 78 12.36 0.39 -1.66
C PRO A 78 10.85 0.58 -1.87
N LEU A 79 10.09 0.01 -0.95
CA LEU A 79 8.65 0.12 -0.86
C LEU A 79 8.27 0.35 0.60
N SER A 80 7.40 1.32 0.86
CA SER A 80 6.69 1.39 2.12
C SER A 80 5.47 0.47 2.08
N GLY A 81 5.08 -0.03 3.25
CA GLY A 81 3.89 -0.86 3.38
C GLY A 81 3.17 -0.66 4.70
N PHE A 82 1.91 -1.04 4.70
CA PHE A 82 1.01 -1.06 5.83
C PHE A 82 0.34 -2.42 5.88
N THR A 83 0.28 -3.01 7.06
CA THR A 83 -0.46 -4.24 7.31
C THR A 83 -1.30 -4.11 8.55
N LEU A 84 -2.46 -4.75 8.51
CA LEU A 84 -3.34 -4.91 9.66
C LEU A 84 -3.85 -6.35 9.65
N MET A 85 -3.78 -7.02 10.80
CA MET A 85 -4.14 -8.43 10.95
C MET A 85 -4.98 -8.59 12.19
N SER A 86 -6.13 -9.25 12.06
CA SER A 86 -7.01 -9.54 13.19
C SER A 86 -7.69 -10.89 13.03
N THR A 87 -8.08 -11.49 14.15
CA THR A 87 -8.92 -12.69 14.16
C THR A 87 -10.39 -12.37 13.92
N ASP A 88 -10.77 -11.10 14.08
CA ASP A 88 -12.15 -10.66 13.92
C ASP A 88 -12.49 -10.32 12.47
N LEU A 89 -13.43 -11.04 11.87
CA LEU A 89 -13.76 -10.90 10.47
C LEU A 89 -14.61 -9.65 10.19
N ASP A 90 -15.54 -9.30 11.07
CA ASP A 90 -16.44 -8.18 10.80
C ASP A 90 -15.71 -6.83 10.88
N VAL A 91 -14.80 -6.68 11.85
CA VAL A 91 -13.85 -5.56 11.98
C VAL A 91 -13.00 -5.45 10.72
N MET A 92 -12.41 -6.56 10.27
CA MET A 92 -11.56 -6.57 9.08
C MET A 92 -12.33 -6.29 7.79
N LYS A 93 -13.58 -6.75 7.68
CA LYS A 93 -14.47 -6.40 6.57
C LYS A 93 -14.83 -4.91 6.59
N LYS A 94 -15.18 -4.35 7.76
CA LYS A 94 -15.44 -2.92 7.90
C LYS A 94 -14.22 -2.11 7.49
N PHE A 95 -13.03 -2.46 7.99
CA PHE A 95 -11.77 -1.81 7.62
C PHE A 95 -11.50 -1.85 6.11
N ALA A 96 -11.61 -3.04 5.51
CA ALA A 96 -11.40 -3.24 4.08
C ALA A 96 -12.41 -2.45 3.22
N ASN A 97 -13.68 -2.41 3.64
CA ASN A 97 -14.73 -1.66 2.96
C ASN A 97 -14.52 -0.15 3.06
N LEU A 98 -14.18 0.36 4.25
CA LEU A 98 -13.90 1.80 4.45
C LEU A 98 -12.80 2.28 3.52
N LEU A 99 -11.71 1.51 3.38
CA LEU A 99 -10.60 1.87 2.50
C LEU A 99 -10.76 1.40 1.04
N ASN A 100 -11.82 0.64 0.73
CA ASN A 100 -12.01 -0.01 -0.56
C ASN A 100 -10.74 -0.78 -1.03
N VAL A 101 -10.27 -1.69 -0.17
CA VAL A 101 -9.09 -2.54 -0.38
C VAL A 101 -9.44 -4.01 -0.24
N ASP A 102 -8.59 -4.87 -0.79
CA ASP A 102 -8.81 -6.32 -0.72
C ASP A 102 -8.52 -6.85 0.69
N LEU A 103 -9.46 -7.63 1.22
CA LEU A 103 -9.27 -8.43 2.43
C LEU A 103 -8.76 -9.83 2.05
N ALA A 104 -7.66 -10.24 2.67
CA ALA A 104 -7.06 -11.55 2.44
C ALA A 104 -7.23 -12.49 3.64
N GLY A 105 -7.17 -13.78 3.38
CA GLY A 105 -7.42 -14.85 4.34
C GLY A 105 -8.64 -15.69 3.96
N PRO A 106 -9.08 -16.60 4.85
CA PRO A 106 -8.50 -16.88 6.15
C PRO A 106 -7.10 -17.50 6.01
N TYR A 107 -6.13 -16.98 6.77
CA TYR A 107 -4.79 -17.57 6.87
C TYR A 107 -4.77 -18.63 7.98
N TYR A 108 -3.95 -19.67 7.76
CA TYR A 108 -3.90 -20.94 8.52
C TYR A 108 -5.14 -21.82 8.32
N LYS A 109 -4.97 -22.99 7.67
CA LYS A 109 -6.04 -23.98 7.55
C LYS A 109 -6.21 -24.69 8.89
N GLN A 110 -7.46 -24.84 9.33
CA GLN A 110 -7.90 -25.63 10.51
C GLN A 110 -7.27 -27.03 10.64
N ARG A 111 -6.67 -27.58 9.57
CA ARG A 111 -6.09 -28.93 9.54
C ARG A 111 -4.71 -29.07 10.23
N GLN A 112 -4.08 -27.96 10.65
CA GLN A 112 -2.90 -28.01 11.52
C GLN A 112 -3.24 -27.29 12.83
N ASN A 113 -3.49 -28.11 13.86
CA ASN A 113 -3.95 -27.81 15.20
C ASN A 113 -3.66 -26.40 15.77
N GLU A 114 -4.72 -25.84 16.37
CA GLU A 114 -4.76 -24.81 17.43
C GLU A 114 -4.55 -23.32 17.09
N ARG A 115 -4.17 -22.96 15.87
CA ARG A 115 -4.02 -21.52 15.55
C ARG A 115 -5.35 -20.88 15.19
N LYS A 116 -5.66 -19.75 15.84
CA LYS A 116 -6.81 -18.90 15.48
C LYS A 116 -6.70 -18.48 14.02
N VAL A 117 -7.84 -18.47 13.33
CA VAL A 117 -7.95 -17.93 11.97
C VAL A 117 -7.63 -16.44 12.00
N VAL A 118 -6.81 -15.98 11.06
CA VAL A 118 -6.45 -14.57 10.93
C VAL A 118 -6.78 -14.06 9.54
N TRP A 119 -7.32 -12.85 9.48
CA TRP A 119 -7.57 -12.09 8.27
C TRP A 119 -6.57 -10.95 8.20
N SER A 120 -6.18 -10.56 6.99
CA SER A 120 -5.21 -9.48 6.81
C SER A 120 -5.55 -8.55 5.67
N VAL A 121 -5.20 -7.28 5.86
CA VAL A 121 -5.08 -6.31 4.79
C VAL A 121 -3.62 -5.94 4.67
N GLN A 122 -3.07 -6.08 3.46
CA GLN A 122 -1.69 -5.70 3.17
C GLN A 122 -1.64 -4.73 1.99
N ILE A 123 -1.12 -3.53 2.26
CA ILE A 123 -1.06 -2.43 1.30
C ILE A 123 0.40 -2.03 1.13
N THR A 124 0.85 -1.79 -0.10
CA THR A 124 2.22 -1.36 -0.38
C THR A 124 2.28 -0.26 -1.43
N GLY A 125 3.40 0.47 -1.46
CA GLY A 125 3.66 1.53 -2.43
C GLY A 125 2.72 2.72 -2.25
N ASN A 126 2.32 3.35 -3.36
CA ASN A 126 1.62 4.64 -3.31
C ASN A 126 0.32 4.66 -2.50
N ILE A 127 -0.44 3.58 -2.46
CA ILE A 127 -1.66 3.53 -1.62
C ILE A 127 -1.26 3.57 -0.14
N SER A 128 -0.23 2.82 0.24
CA SER A 128 0.29 2.84 1.61
C SER A 128 0.82 4.22 1.98
N VAL A 129 1.52 4.89 1.06
CA VAL A 129 2.01 6.27 1.26
C VAL A 129 0.85 7.24 1.47
N ALA A 130 -0.24 7.10 0.72
CA ALA A 130 -1.43 7.93 0.90
C ALA A 130 -2.01 7.76 2.31
N ILE A 131 -2.26 6.50 2.73
CA ILE A 131 -2.75 6.21 4.08
C ILE A 131 -1.83 6.81 5.13
N MET A 132 -0.53 6.49 5.08
CA MET A 132 0.48 6.99 6.02
C MET A 132 0.44 8.51 6.15
N LYS A 133 0.35 9.25 5.04
CA LYS A 133 0.33 10.72 5.07
C LYS A 133 -0.92 11.29 5.71
N GLU A 134 -2.09 10.71 5.43
CA GLU A 134 -3.36 11.23 5.94
C GLU A 134 -3.62 10.83 7.41
N VAL A 135 -3.07 9.70 7.89
CA VAL A 135 -3.32 9.26 9.28
C VAL A 135 -2.28 9.77 10.27
N ARG A 136 -1.07 10.12 9.83
CA ARG A 136 0.09 10.40 10.71
C ARG A 136 -0.22 11.41 11.82
N GLU A 137 -0.87 12.53 11.52
CA GLU A 137 -1.12 13.56 12.53
C GLU A 137 -2.08 13.14 13.64
N PHE A 138 -2.82 12.04 13.45
CA PHE A 138 -3.78 11.50 14.41
C PHE A 138 -3.25 10.32 15.22
N LEU A 139 -2.04 9.84 14.91
CA LEU A 139 -1.45 8.67 15.56
C LEU A 139 -0.43 9.08 16.63
N GLY A 140 -0.14 8.16 17.53
CA GLY A 140 0.87 8.34 18.56
C GLY A 140 2.30 8.43 18.01
N GLU A 141 3.21 8.99 18.81
CA GLU A 141 4.62 9.20 18.42
C GLU A 141 5.30 7.93 17.87
N ARG A 142 5.02 6.78 18.50
CA ARG A 142 5.56 5.48 18.07
C ARG A 142 5.16 5.15 16.63
N ARG A 143 3.91 5.39 16.24
CA ARG A 143 3.43 5.14 14.88
C ARG A 143 3.98 6.17 13.90
N ASN A 144 4.08 7.42 14.32
CA ASN A 144 4.65 8.49 13.49
C ASN A 144 6.09 8.21 13.11
N MET A 145 6.90 7.72 14.05
CA MET A 145 8.26 7.28 13.77
C MET A 145 8.31 6.11 12.77
N GLN A 146 7.42 5.10 12.90
CA GLN A 146 7.33 4.00 11.94
C GLN A 146 6.94 4.49 10.53
N ILE A 147 6.02 5.45 10.46
CA ILE A 147 5.60 6.09 9.20
C ILE A 147 6.78 6.84 8.59
N ASP A 148 7.48 7.65 9.36
CA ASP A 148 8.59 8.47 8.87
C ASP A 148 9.70 7.59 8.28
N GLU A 149 10.10 6.54 8.99
CA GLU A 149 11.08 5.58 8.49
C GLU A 149 10.62 4.90 7.19
N ALA A 150 9.35 4.52 7.10
CA ALA A 150 8.79 3.87 5.92
C ALA A 150 8.75 4.82 4.72
N LEU A 151 8.38 6.07 4.93
CA LEU A 151 8.34 7.11 3.91
C LEU A 151 9.75 7.51 3.44
N GLU A 152 10.70 7.66 4.36
CA GLU A 152 12.10 7.91 4.03
C GLU A 152 12.66 6.78 3.17
N TRP A 153 12.40 5.52 3.56
CA TRP A 153 12.80 4.35 2.79
C TRP A 153 12.26 4.39 1.36
N GLN A 154 10.96 4.65 1.19
CA GLN A 154 10.33 4.79 -0.12
C GLN A 154 10.97 5.91 -0.97
N ASN A 155 11.35 7.02 -0.33
CA ASN A 155 11.92 8.20 -1.00
C ASN A 155 13.35 8.00 -1.49
N ARG A 156 14.09 7.01 -0.96
CA ARG A 156 15.44 6.67 -1.47
C ARG A 156 15.44 6.31 -2.96
N GLY A 157 14.28 5.91 -3.50
CA GLY A 157 14.18 5.46 -4.88
C GLY A 157 14.98 4.18 -5.12
N ARG A 158 15.06 3.74 -6.37
CA ARG A 158 15.88 2.56 -6.70
C ARG A 158 17.35 2.88 -6.49
N PHE A 159 18.09 1.96 -5.90
CA PHE A 159 19.55 2.08 -5.76
C PHE A 159 20.24 0.74 -6.05
N LYS A 160 21.47 0.81 -6.54
CA LYS A 160 22.31 -0.36 -6.78
C LYS A 160 22.85 -0.86 -5.44
N ILE A 161 22.81 -2.17 -5.21
CA ILE A 161 23.42 -2.79 -4.04
C ILE A 161 24.89 -3.03 -4.39
N GLU A 162 25.77 -2.33 -3.71
CA GLU A 162 27.21 -2.61 -3.75
C GLU A 162 27.44 -3.91 -2.96
N ASN A 163 28.19 -4.84 -3.55
CA ASN A 163 28.58 -6.09 -2.90
C ASN A 163 29.77 -5.84 -1.99
#